data_AF-A0A0G0P5D6-F1
#
_entry.id   AF-A0A0G0P5D6-F1
#
_cell.length_a   1.000
_cell.length_b   1.000
_cell.length_c   1.000
_cell.angle_alpha   90.00
_cell.angle_beta   90.00
_cell.angle_gamma   90.00
#
_symmetry.space_group_name_H-M   'P 1'
#
loop_
_entity.id
_entity.type
_entity.pdbx_description
1 polymer ?
#
loop_
_entity_poly.entity_id
_entity_poly.type
_entity_poly.pdbx_seq_one_letter_code
_entity_poly.pdbx_strand_id
1 'polypeptide(L)'
;MLILNRFKMKILGLAILSGLFGGLSFTLLKWAFNNSDLVNGIFWTRMGFISAALLSLLFVAARKDIALSFKHSTLSSKYLFLINKLIAAGGFILLYYALYKGNAPLINGLGGLQYVFIFIMAILFRNKIPGIAENLDDRSLVIKIIGLLCIVDGFIILNLSL
;
A
#
# COMPACT_ATOMS: atom_id res chain seq x y z
N MET A 1 -22.57 -6.26 11.33
CA MET A 1 -22.12 -7.62 10.94
C MET A 1 -22.97 -8.17 9.79
N LEU A 2 -23.05 -7.45 8.65
CA LEU A 2 -23.97 -7.74 7.53
C LEU A 2 -23.34 -7.44 6.15
N ILE A 3 -22.03 -7.68 5.99
CA ILE A 3 -21.32 -7.40 4.71
C ILE A 3 -21.00 -8.69 3.92
N LEU A 4 -21.18 -9.88 4.51
CA LEU A 4 -20.70 -11.12 3.90
C LEU A 4 -21.65 -11.82 2.90
N ASN A 5 -22.86 -11.34 2.64
CA ASN A 5 -23.84 -12.17 1.91
C ASN A 5 -23.87 -12.01 0.38
N ARG A 6 -22.91 -11.30 -0.24
CA ARG A 6 -22.74 -11.29 -1.71
C ARG A 6 -21.28 -11.19 -2.16
N PHE A 7 -20.42 -12.11 -1.71
CA PHE A 7 -19.18 -12.37 -2.44
C PHE A 7 -19.54 -12.97 -3.80
N LYS A 8 -19.63 -12.12 -4.83
CA LYS A 8 -19.74 -12.62 -6.21
C LYS A 8 -18.42 -13.33 -6.52
N MET A 9 -18.47 -14.59 -6.97
CA MET A 9 -17.28 -15.37 -7.37
C MET A 9 -16.32 -14.62 -8.30
N LYS A 10 -16.85 -13.69 -9.12
CA LYS A 10 -16.06 -12.78 -9.95
C LYS A 10 -15.11 -11.88 -9.16
N ILE A 11 -15.54 -11.34 -8.01
CA ILE A 11 -14.72 -10.48 -7.15
C ILE A 11 -13.59 -11.31 -6.53
N LEU A 12 -13.88 -12.54 -6.11
CA LEU A 12 -12.89 -13.43 -5.54
C LEU A 12 -11.82 -13.82 -6.59
N GLY A 13 -12.25 -14.12 -7.83
CA GLY A 13 -11.32 -14.36 -8.94
C GLY A 13 -10.41 -13.15 -9.24
N LEU A 14 -10.97 -11.93 -9.24
CA LEU A 14 -10.20 -10.71 -9.42
C LEU A 14 -9.22 -10.45 -8.25
N ALA A 15 -9.62 -10.76 -7.02
CA ALA A 15 -8.76 -10.60 -5.85
C ALA A 15 -7.56 -11.56 -5.89
N ILE A 16 -7.78 -12.83 -6.25
CA ILE A 16 -6.70 -13.81 -6.46
C ILE A 16 -5.76 -13.35 -7.56
N LEU A 17 -6.32 -12.90 -8.69
CA LEU A 17 -5.54 -12.41 -9.81
C LEU A 17 -4.68 -11.22 -9.40
N SER A 18 -5.25 -10.24 -8.68
CA SER A 18 -4.51 -9.10 -8.14
C SER A 18 -3.39 -9.53 -7.19
N GLY A 19 -3.64 -10.53 -6.33
CA GLY A 19 -2.62 -11.07 -5.43
C GLY A 19 -1.46 -11.72 -6.18
N LEU A 20 -1.75 -12.50 -7.22
CA LEU A 20 -0.74 -13.12 -8.08
C LEU A 20 0.12 -12.07 -8.80
N PHE A 21 -0.50 -11.08 -9.43
CA PHE A 21 0.24 -10.00 -10.10
C PHE A 21 1.06 -9.17 -9.10
N GLY A 22 0.54 -8.91 -7.90
CA GLY A 22 1.27 -8.23 -6.83
C GLY A 22 2.51 -9.00 -6.38
N GLY A 23 2.37 -10.31 -6.12
CA GLY A 23 3.49 -11.17 -5.72
C GLY A 23 4.55 -11.33 -6.82
N LEU A 24 4.11 -11.47 -8.08
CA LEU A 24 5.01 -11.48 -9.24
C LEU A 24 5.77 -10.15 -9.38
N SER A 25 5.06 -9.02 -9.27
CA SER A 25 5.66 -7.69 -9.34
C SER A 25 6.73 -7.48 -8.27
N PHE A 26 6.47 -7.92 -7.02
CA PHE A 26 7.42 -7.78 -5.93
C PHE A 26 8.65 -8.68 -6.10
N THR A 27 8.46 -9.91 -6.58
CA THR A 27 9.56 -10.83 -6.88
C THR A 27 10.44 -10.31 -8.01
N LEU A 28 9.84 -9.80 -9.09
CA LEU A 28 10.55 -9.16 -10.19
C LEU A 28 11.30 -7.90 -9.74
N LEU A 29 10.71 -7.13 -8.82
CA LEU A 29 11.34 -5.95 -8.24
C LEU A 29 12.61 -6.33 -7.46
N LYS A 30 12.56 -7.37 -6.62
CA LYS A 30 13.76 -7.86 -5.92
C LYS A 30 14.80 -8.38 -6.91
N TRP A 31 14.37 -9.13 -7.93
CA TRP A 31 15.28 -9.61 -8.97
C TRP A 31 15.99 -8.44 -9.70
N ALA A 32 15.26 -7.36 -10.02
CA ALA A 32 15.84 -6.18 -10.63
C ALA A 32 16.89 -5.51 -9.72
N PHE A 33 16.60 -5.37 -8.42
CA PHE A 33 17.55 -4.82 -7.45
C PHE A 33 18.77 -5.71 -7.17
N ASN A 34 18.68 -7.01 -7.40
CA ASN A 34 19.84 -7.90 -7.29
C ASN A 34 20.78 -7.81 -8.50
N ASN A 35 20.28 -7.37 -9.67
CA ASN A 35 21.04 -7.30 -10.92
C ASN A 35 21.39 -5.85 -11.34
N SER A 36 21.00 -4.85 -10.56
CA SER A 36 21.23 -3.45 -10.87
C SER A 36 21.53 -2.63 -9.62
N ASP A 37 22.21 -1.50 -9.79
CA ASP A 37 22.39 -0.53 -8.71
C ASP A 37 21.05 0.02 -8.25
N LEU A 38 21.00 0.45 -6.98
CA LEU A 38 19.79 1.04 -6.38
C LEU A 38 19.20 2.13 -7.29
N VAL A 39 20.00 3.11 -7.72
CA VAL A 39 19.52 4.23 -8.54
C VAL A 39 18.91 3.75 -9.86
N ASN A 40 19.58 2.81 -10.54
CA ASN A 40 19.10 2.24 -11.79
C ASN A 40 17.81 1.43 -11.60
N GLY A 41 17.74 0.61 -10.55
CA GLY A 41 16.52 -0.14 -10.21
C GLY A 41 15.34 0.80 -9.89
N ILE A 42 15.57 1.87 -9.13
CA ILE A 42 14.54 2.89 -8.88
C ILE A 42 14.13 3.57 -10.18
N PHE A 43 15.09 4.00 -11.01
CA PHE A 43 14.81 4.70 -12.26
C PHE A 43 13.94 3.87 -13.20
N TRP A 44 14.31 2.61 -13.46
CA TRP A 44 13.57 1.73 -14.38
C TRP A 44 12.17 1.39 -13.87
N THR A 45 12.02 1.18 -12.56
CA THR A 45 10.69 0.91 -11.98
C THR A 45 9.77 2.12 -12.09
N ARG A 46 10.31 3.35 -11.97
CA ARG A 46 9.53 4.58 -12.14
C ARG A 46 9.21 4.86 -13.60
N MET A 47 10.14 4.59 -14.52
CA MET A 47 9.86 4.67 -15.96
C MET A 47 8.72 3.72 -16.35
N GLY A 48 8.68 2.50 -15.80
CA GLY A 48 7.56 1.59 -16.01
C GLY A 48 6.20 2.18 -15.58
N PHE A 49 6.15 2.84 -14.42
CA PHE A 49 4.92 3.54 -13.98
C PHE A 49 4.56 4.73 -14.87
N ILE A 50 5.54 5.50 -15.34
CA ILE A 50 5.32 6.61 -16.26
C ILE A 50 4.76 6.07 -17.59
N SER A 51 5.34 5.00 -18.14
CA SER A 51 4.85 4.35 -19.36
C SER A 51 3.41 3.86 -19.19
N ALA A 52 3.09 3.20 -18.07
CA ALA A 52 1.73 2.75 -17.78
C ALA A 52 0.75 3.93 -17.67
N ALA A 53 1.16 5.04 -17.05
CA ALA A 53 0.36 6.26 -16.97
C ALA A 53 0.13 6.89 -18.36
N LEU A 54 1.16 6.96 -19.21
CA LEU A 54 1.03 7.46 -20.58
C LEU A 54 0.10 6.59 -21.43
N LEU A 55 0.20 5.26 -21.29
CA LEU A 55 -0.73 4.33 -21.95
C LEU A 55 -2.16 4.51 -21.45
N SER A 56 -2.36 4.78 -20.15
CA SER A 56 -3.69 5.05 -19.60
C SER A 56 -4.33 6.30 -20.23
N LEU A 57 -3.53 7.28 -20.65
CA LEU A 57 -4.01 8.47 -21.35
C LEU A 57 -4.54 8.16 -22.76
N LEU A 58 -4.33 6.99 -23.33
CA LEU A 58 -4.99 6.62 -24.59
C LEU A 58 -6.50 6.44 -24.41
N PHE A 59 -6.95 6.15 -23.19
CA PHE A 59 -8.37 5.99 -22.88
C PHE A 59 -9.05 7.33 -22.60
N VAL A 60 -10.14 7.61 -23.31
CA VAL A 60 -10.93 8.85 -23.18
C VAL A 60 -11.49 9.01 -21.76
N ALA A 61 -11.86 7.91 -21.10
CA ALA A 61 -12.35 7.93 -19.72
C ALA A 61 -11.30 8.51 -18.75
N ALA A 62 -10.06 8.01 -18.81
CA ALA A 62 -8.97 8.48 -17.97
C ALA A 62 -8.69 9.98 -18.16
N ARG A 63 -8.72 10.47 -19.41
CA ARG A 63 -8.55 11.92 -19.70
C ARG A 63 -9.65 12.77 -19.05
N LYS A 64 -10.90 12.31 -19.13
CA LYS A 64 -12.05 13.02 -18.54
C LYS A 64 -11.93 13.08 -17.01
N ASP A 65 -11.57 11.97 -16.37
CA ASP A 65 -11.42 11.90 -14.91
C ASP A 65 -10.30 12.82 -14.40
N ILE A 66 -9.18 12.88 -15.13
CA ILE A 66 -8.06 13.79 -14.80
C ILE A 66 -8.52 15.25 -14.93
N ALA A 67 -9.16 15.61 -16.04
CA ALA A 67 -9.63 16.98 -16.26
C ALA A 67 -10.64 17.44 -15.20
N LEU A 68 -11.58 16.56 -14.83
CA LEU A 68 -12.55 16.82 -13.76
C LEU A 68 -11.88 17.00 -12.40
N SER A 69 -10.91 16.14 -12.06
CA SER A 69 -10.16 16.22 -10.81
C SER A 69 -9.34 17.53 -10.69
N PHE A 70 -8.77 18.01 -11.80
CA PHE A 70 -8.06 19.29 -11.82
C PHE A 70 -8.99 20.50 -11.70
N LYS A 71 -10.18 20.44 -12.32
CA LYS A 71 -11.15 21.55 -12.30
C LYS A 71 -11.80 21.75 -10.93
N HIS A 72 -12.06 20.66 -10.21
CA HIS A 72 -12.76 20.69 -8.92
C HIS A 72 -11.84 20.69 -7.68
N SER A 73 -10.51 20.66 -7.86
CA SER A 73 -9.57 20.64 -6.74
C SER A 73 -9.29 22.04 -6.18
N THR A 74 -9.55 22.22 -4.89
CA THR A 74 -9.20 23.45 -4.16
C THR A 74 -7.68 23.58 -3.97
N LEU A 75 -7.18 24.80 -3.75
CA LEU A 75 -5.75 25.05 -3.54
C LEU A 75 -5.21 24.31 -2.29
N SER A 76 -6.02 24.24 -1.23
CA SER A 76 -5.70 23.47 -0.01
C SER A 76 -5.57 21.97 -0.29
N SER A 77 -6.49 21.40 -1.07
CA SER A 77 -6.42 19.98 -1.46
C SER A 77 -5.17 19.67 -2.30
N LYS A 78 -4.76 20.59 -3.18
CA LYS A 78 -3.54 20.44 -4.00
C LYS A 78 -2.28 20.43 -3.13
N TYR A 79 -2.20 21.33 -2.13
CA TYR A 79 -1.08 21.39 -1.21
C TYR A 79 -0.98 20.13 -0.34
N LEU A 80 -2.10 19.68 0.25
CA LEU A 80 -2.16 18.43 1.02
C LEU A 80 -1.78 17.21 0.16
N PHE A 81 -2.23 17.18 -1.09
CA PHE A 81 -1.83 16.14 -2.04
C PHE A 81 -0.32 16.12 -2.30
N LEU A 82 0.30 17.29 -2.48
CA LEU A 82 1.74 17.39 -2.71
C LEU A 82 2.53 16.88 -1.49
N ILE A 83 2.17 17.31 -0.28
CA ILE A 83 2.81 16.83 0.96
C ILE A 83 2.67 15.31 1.08
N ASN A 84 1.46 14.78 0.87
CA ASN A 84 1.21 13.35 0.92
C ASN A 84 2.09 12.58 -0.09
N LYS A 85 2.27 13.12 -1.30
CA LYS A 85 3.15 12.53 -2.31
C LYS A 85 4.63 12.59 -1.93
N LEU A 86 5.09 13.66 -1.30
CA LEU A 86 6.47 13.77 -0.82
C LEU A 86 6.76 12.76 0.31
N ILE A 87 5.84 12.64 1.28
CA ILE A 87 5.95 11.65 2.35
C ILE A 87 5.95 10.23 1.76
N ALA A 88 5.03 9.95 0.83
CA ALA A 88 4.98 8.66 0.16
C ALA A 88 6.27 8.37 -0.61
N ALA A 89 6.83 9.35 -1.33
CA ALA A 89 8.09 9.21 -2.05
C ALA A 89 9.24 8.86 -1.09
N GLY A 90 9.34 9.55 0.05
CA GLY A 90 10.31 9.23 1.10
C GLY A 90 10.15 7.80 1.62
N GLY A 91 8.91 7.39 1.92
CA GLY A 91 8.61 6.02 2.34
C GLY A 91 8.98 4.96 1.30
N PHE A 92 8.72 5.21 0.02
CA PHE A 92 9.10 4.30 -1.06
C PHE A 92 10.61 4.20 -1.24
N ILE A 93 11.35 5.30 -1.10
CA ILE A 93 12.82 5.28 -1.18
C ILE A 93 13.40 4.42 -0.06
N LEU A 94 12.92 4.59 1.18
CA LEU A 94 13.32 3.76 2.32
C LEU A 94 12.97 2.29 2.10
N LEU A 95 11.77 2.00 1.61
CA LEU A 95 11.33 0.64 1.29
C LEU A 95 12.23 0.00 0.22
N TYR A 96 12.56 0.74 -0.83
CA TYR A 96 13.41 0.24 -1.92
C TYR A 96 14.85 0.05 -1.47
N TYR A 97 15.36 0.94 -0.61
CA TYR A 97 16.66 0.77 0.01
C TYR A 97 16.71 -0.48 0.91
N ALA A 98 15.66 -0.69 1.72
CA ALA A 98 15.51 -1.91 2.49
C ALA A 98 15.46 -3.12 1.56
N LEU A 99 14.68 -3.08 0.48
CA LEU A 99 14.54 -4.19 -0.47
C LEU A 99 15.84 -4.52 -1.19
N TYR A 100 16.63 -3.50 -1.52
CA TYR A 100 17.95 -3.67 -2.12
C TYR A 100 18.89 -4.43 -1.18
N LYS A 101 19.00 -4.01 0.08
CA LYS A 101 19.93 -4.63 1.06
C LYS A 101 19.42 -5.89 1.75
N GLY A 102 18.11 -5.98 1.99
CA GLY A 102 17.49 -7.01 2.81
C GLY A 102 16.87 -8.13 2.01
N ASN A 103 16.25 -9.06 2.73
CA ASN A 103 15.58 -10.21 2.14
C ASN A 103 14.13 -9.89 1.77
N ALA A 104 13.69 -10.31 0.58
CA ALA A 104 12.37 -10.00 0.05
C ALA A 104 11.21 -10.53 0.91
N PRO A 105 11.21 -11.78 1.42
CA PRO A 105 10.14 -12.28 2.27
C PRO A 105 10.00 -11.50 3.58
N LEU A 106 11.14 -11.10 4.17
CA LEU A 106 11.16 -10.30 5.40
C LEU A 106 10.53 -8.93 5.18
N ILE A 107 10.90 -8.25 4.09
CA ILE A 107 10.41 -6.91 3.77
C ILE A 107 8.95 -6.93 3.33
N ASN A 108 8.54 -7.95 2.59
CA ASN A 108 7.13 -8.15 2.27
C ASN A 108 6.31 -8.45 3.54
N GLY A 109 6.87 -9.25 4.46
CA GLY A 109 6.28 -9.55 5.77
C GLY A 109 6.08 -8.30 6.63
N LEU A 110 7.03 -7.35 6.61
CA LEU A 110 6.88 -6.04 7.25
C LEU A 110 5.69 -5.24 6.70
N GLY A 111 5.23 -5.51 5.48
CA GLY A 111 3.99 -4.95 4.94
C GLY A 111 2.76 -5.27 5.80
N GLY A 112 2.75 -6.41 6.50
CA GLY A 112 1.71 -6.74 7.48
C GLY A 112 1.71 -5.79 8.68
N LEU A 113 2.88 -5.35 9.15
CA LEU A 113 2.98 -4.39 10.26
C LEU A 113 2.45 -3.00 9.89
N GLN A 114 2.30 -2.68 8.60
CA GLN A 114 1.65 -1.45 8.17
C GLN A 114 0.24 -1.32 8.77
N TYR A 115 -0.49 -2.42 8.91
CA TYR A 115 -1.84 -2.41 9.50
C TYR A 115 -1.82 -2.08 11.00
N VAL A 116 -0.75 -2.47 11.71
CA VAL A 116 -0.52 -2.07 13.11
C VAL A 116 -0.35 -0.56 13.18
N PHE A 117 0.48 0.01 12.31
CA PHE A 117 0.70 1.45 12.26
C PHE A 117 -0.58 2.21 11.92
N ILE A 118 -1.36 1.73 10.93
CA ILE A 118 -2.65 2.32 10.57
C ILE A 118 -3.62 2.30 11.76
N PHE A 119 -3.71 1.19 12.49
CA PHE A 119 -4.59 1.07 13.64
C PHE A 119 -4.20 2.04 14.76
N ILE A 120 -2.91 2.15 15.08
CA ILE A 120 -2.39 3.12 16.06
C ILE A 120 -2.75 4.55 15.64
N MET A 121 -2.51 4.89 14.37
CA MET A 121 -2.85 6.22 13.83
C MET A 121 -4.36 6.48 13.89
N ALA A 122 -5.19 5.49 13.58
CA ALA A 122 -6.64 5.62 13.65
C ALA A 122 -7.11 5.94 15.08
N ILE A 123 -6.52 5.29 16.11
CA ILE A 123 -6.80 5.60 17.52
C ILE A 123 -6.34 7.01 17.89
N LEU A 124 -5.10 7.38 17.53
CA LEU A 124 -4.50 8.67 17.91
C LEU A 124 -5.28 9.85 17.30
N PHE A 125 -5.70 9.73 16.04
CA PHE A 125 -6.39 10.80 15.32
C PHE A 125 -7.91 10.76 15.42
N ARG A 126 -8.48 9.72 16.06
CA ARG A 126 -9.94 9.55 16.20
C ARG A 126 -10.67 10.80 16.68
N ASN A 127 -10.12 11.45 17.70
CA ASN A 127 -10.74 12.62 18.33
C ASN A 127 -10.30 13.95 17.70
N LYS A 128 -9.31 13.93 16.80
CA LYS A 128 -8.70 15.14 16.21
C LYS A 128 -9.19 15.44 14.80
N ILE A 129 -9.64 14.43 14.05
CA ILE A 129 -10.04 14.58 12.64
C ILE A 129 -11.49 14.12 12.45
N PRO A 130 -12.41 15.02 12.02
CA PRO A 130 -13.78 14.63 11.74
C PRO A 130 -13.82 13.62 10.59
N GLY A 131 -14.45 12.47 10.82
CA GLY A 131 -14.54 11.37 9.86
C GLY A 131 -13.64 10.17 10.14
N ILE A 132 -12.66 10.29 11.05
CA ILE A 132 -11.89 9.13 11.55
C ILE A 132 -12.62 8.58 12.79
N ALA A 133 -13.70 7.84 12.57
CA ALA A 133 -14.43 7.18 13.65
C ALA A 133 -13.98 5.72 13.76
N GLU A 134 -12.90 5.46 14.49
CA GLU A 134 -12.51 4.08 14.80
C GLU A 134 -13.54 3.47 15.76
N ASN A 135 -14.18 2.37 15.34
CA ASN A 135 -15.15 1.68 16.18
C ASN A 135 -14.41 0.86 17.25
N LEU A 136 -14.51 1.32 18.50
CA LEU A 136 -13.89 0.73 19.70
C LEU A 136 -14.92 -0.06 20.52
N ASP A 137 -15.91 -0.69 19.89
CA ASP A 137 -16.72 -1.71 20.57
C ASP A 137 -15.81 -2.80 21.15
N ASP A 138 -16.02 -3.20 22.42
CA ASP A 138 -15.09 -4.03 23.19
C ASP A 138 -14.75 -5.34 22.45
N ARG A 139 -15.75 -5.96 21.82
CA ARG A 139 -15.55 -7.20 21.04
C ARG A 139 -14.72 -6.97 19.78
N SER A 140 -15.02 -5.89 19.06
CA SER A 140 -14.27 -5.50 17.84
C SER A 140 -12.82 -5.14 18.18
N LEU A 141 -12.59 -4.47 19.31
CA LEU A 141 -11.27 -4.09 19.77
C LEU A 141 -10.42 -5.33 20.10
N VAL A 142 -10.99 -6.31 20.82
CA VAL A 142 -10.30 -7.58 21.13
C VAL A 142 -9.91 -8.33 19.86
N ILE A 143 -10.81 -8.46 18.88
CA ILE A 143 -10.50 -9.13 17.61
C ILE A 143 -9.37 -8.42 16.86
N LYS A 144 -9.37 -7.08 16.85
CA LYS A 144 -8.30 -6.29 16.23
C LYS A 144 -6.97 -6.51 16.94
N ILE A 145 -6.93 -6.46 18.27
CA ILE A 145 -5.71 -6.72 19.04
C ILE A 145 -5.17 -8.13 18.76
N ILE A 146 -6.02 -9.15 18.78
CA ILE A 146 -5.60 -10.53 18.48
C ILE A 146 -5.00 -10.62 17.07
N GLY A 147 -5.66 -10.01 16.07
CA GLY A 147 -5.14 -9.96 14.71
C GLY A 147 -3.77 -9.27 14.63
N LEU A 148 -3.58 -8.17 15.36
CA LEU A 148 -2.31 -7.45 15.42
C LEU A 148 -1.21 -8.28 16.09
N LEU A 149 -1.52 -8.98 17.18
CA LEU A 149 -0.60 -9.91 17.84
C LEU A 149 -0.18 -11.03 16.88
N CYS A 150 -1.13 -11.64 16.17
CA CYS A 150 -0.80 -12.66 15.17
C CYS A 150 0.14 -12.14 14.05
N ILE A 151 -0.02 -10.90 13.61
CA ILE A 151 0.88 -10.28 12.62
C ILE A 151 2.28 -10.11 13.22
N VAL A 152 2.38 -9.60 14.45
CA VAL A 152 3.66 -9.39 15.14
C VAL A 152 4.36 -10.72 15.39
N ASP A 153 3.65 -11.72 15.89
CA ASP A 153 4.18 -13.05 16.16
C ASP A 153 4.66 -13.72 14.86
N GLY A 154 3.86 -13.65 13.79
CA GLY A 154 4.24 -14.16 12.48
C GLY A 154 5.50 -13.50 11.93
N PHE A 155 5.66 -12.19 12.14
CA PHE A 155 6.88 -11.48 11.77
C PHE A 155 8.10 -11.93 12.59
N ILE A 156 7.96 -12.11 13.90
CA ILE A 156 9.04 -12.58 14.78
C ILE A 156 9.49 -13.99 14.36
N ILE A 157 8.55 -14.89 14.08
CA ILE A 157 8.84 -16.25 13.61
C ILE A 157 9.61 -16.20 12.29
N LEU A 158 9.16 -15.37 11.35
CA LEU A 158 9.82 -15.22 10.06
C LEU A 158 11.24 -14.65 10.20
N ASN A 159 11.44 -13.68 11.10
CA ASN A 159 12.75 -13.13 11.39
C ASN A 159 13.70 -14.14 12.03
N LEU A 160 13.20 -15.02 12.90
CA LEU A 160 14.01 -16.07 13.52
C LEU A 160 14.40 -17.18 12.53
N SER A 161 13.60 -17.39 11.48
CA SER A 161 13.80 -18.45 10.49
C SER A 161 14.79 -18.11 9.36
N LEU A 162 15.19 -16.84 9.24
CA LEU A 162 16.02 -16.28 8.16
C LEU A 162 17.42 -15.92 8.66
#